data_AF-A0A0Q7TZY3-F1
#
_entry.id   AF-A0A0Q7TZY3-F1
#
_cell.length_a   1.000
_cell.length_b   1.000
_cell.length_c   1.000
_cell.angle_alpha   90.00
_cell.angle_beta   90.00
_cell.angle_gamma   90.00
#
_symmetry.space_group_name_H-M   'P 1'
#
loop_
_entity.id
_entity.type
_entity.pdbx_description
1 polymer ?
#
loop_
_entity_poly.entity_id
_entity_poly.type
_entity_poly.pdbx_seq_one_letter_code
_entity_poly.pdbx_strand_id
1 'polypeptide(L)'
;MRFIMPDLPEPTHVLLVEDEELISMLVADELRDRGFAVEEVATGEEALRHLRSGAPVDIIFTDVNLPGDIDGAELAELARQMRPDLPILYASGRYAEFGLKGMVTRSLFVPKPYSPAEVCTLIERMSARL
;
A
#
# COMPACT_ATOMS: atom_id res chain seq x y z
N MET A 1 42.09 4.41 -1.95
CA MET A 1 41.38 3.11 -1.97
C MET A 1 39.90 3.43 -1.85
N ARG A 2 39.16 3.37 -2.97
CA ARG A 2 37.73 3.72 -3.00
C ARG A 2 36.96 2.43 -2.74
N PHE A 3 36.30 2.34 -1.59
CA PHE A 3 35.34 1.27 -1.35
C PHE A 3 34.20 1.45 -2.35
N ILE A 4 34.07 0.51 -3.28
CA ILE A 4 32.87 0.38 -4.11
C ILE A 4 31.86 -0.26 -3.17
N MET A 5 30.94 0.54 -2.63
CA MET A 5 29.76 -0.04 -1.98
C MET A 5 29.00 -0.79 -3.07
N PRO A 6 28.62 -2.06 -2.85
CA PRO A 6 27.73 -2.73 -3.78
C PRO A 6 26.46 -1.89 -3.92
N ASP A 7 25.89 -1.86 -5.13
CA ASP A 7 24.59 -1.27 -5.36
C ASP A 7 23.63 -1.95 -4.38
N LEU A 8 23.18 -1.22 -3.36
CA LEU A 8 22.16 -1.73 -2.47
C LEU A 8 20.89 -1.83 -3.32
N PRO A 9 20.13 -2.92 -3.24
CA PRO A 9 18.87 -3.01 -3.98
C PRO A 9 18.02 -1.79 -3.66
N GLU A 10 17.45 -1.15 -4.69
CA GLU A 10 16.53 -0.03 -4.47
C GLU A 10 15.38 -0.48 -3.57
N PRO A 11 14.98 0.34 -2.59
CA PRO A 11 13.92 -0.03 -1.67
C PRO A 11 12.61 -0.21 -2.44
N THR A 12 11.78 -1.16 -2.01
CA THR A 12 10.41 -1.26 -2.53
C THR A 12 9.59 -0.07 -2.06
N HIS A 13 8.90 0.59 -2.99
CA HIS A 13 8.09 1.79 -2.74
C HIS A 13 6.65 1.43 -2.39
N VAL A 14 6.23 1.75 -1.17
CA VAL A 14 4.88 1.56 -0.64
C VAL A 14 4.15 2.89 -0.65
N LEU A 15 2.99 2.95 -1.30
CA LEU A 15 2.01 4.02 -1.11
C LEU A 15 1.02 3.58 -0.03
N LEU A 16 1.12 4.18 1.16
CA LEU A 16 0.25 3.94 2.31
C LEU A 16 -0.89 4.97 2.29
N VAL A 17 -2.14 4.49 2.28
CA VAL A 17 -3.36 5.30 2.24
C VAL A 17 -4.23 4.98 3.46
N GLU A 18 -4.16 5.83 4.48
CA GLU A 18 -4.82 5.65 5.77
C GLU A 18 -5.11 7.03 6.37
N ASP A 19 -6.37 7.32 6.72
CA ASP A 19 -6.80 8.63 7.22
C ASP A 19 -6.55 8.80 8.72
N GLU A 20 -6.40 7.70 9.45
CA GLU A 20 -6.05 7.71 10.87
C GLU A 20 -4.53 7.92 11.07
N GLU A 21 -4.12 9.17 11.31
CA GLU A 21 -2.71 9.59 11.44
C GLU A 21 -1.86 8.65 12.33
N LEU A 22 -2.37 8.27 13.51
CA LEU A 22 -1.64 7.38 14.42
C LEU A 22 -1.43 5.98 13.82
N ILE A 23 -2.40 5.45 13.08
CA ILE A 23 -2.27 4.15 12.42
C ILE A 23 -1.28 4.26 11.26
N SER A 24 -1.40 5.30 10.43
CA SER A 24 -0.47 5.56 9.33
C SER A 24 0.97 5.62 9.83
N MET A 25 1.24 6.43 10.86
CA MET A 25 2.57 6.57 11.45
C MET A 25 3.14 5.23 11.93
N LEU A 26 2.35 4.44 12.67
CA LEU A 26 2.81 3.15 13.20
C LEU A 26 3.13 2.14 12.09
N VAL A 27 2.33 2.10 11.02
CA VAL A 27 2.58 1.22 9.87
C VAL A 27 3.78 1.70 9.07
N ALA A 28 3.89 3.01 8.84
CA ALA A 28 4.96 3.60 8.08
C ALA A 28 6.32 3.43 8.77
N ASP A 29 6.38 3.60 10.09
CA ASP A 29 7.60 3.38 10.88
C ASP A 29 8.07 1.92 10.79
N GLU A 30 7.17 0.95 10.97
CA GLU A 30 7.50 -0.47 10.85
C GLU A 30 7.97 -0.83 9.41
N LEU A 31 7.32 -0.28 8.38
CA LEU A 31 7.74 -0.48 6.99
C LEU A 31 9.12 0.11 6.72
N ARG A 32 9.39 1.34 7.19
CA ARG A 32 10.69 1.99 7.03
C ARG A 32 11.80 1.23 7.76
N ASP A 33 11.53 0.73 8.96
CA ASP A 33 12.48 -0.11 9.73
C ASP A 33 12.84 -1.42 8.99
N ARG A 34 11.96 -1.90 8.11
CA ARG A 34 12.20 -3.06 7.25
C ARG A 34 12.80 -2.73 5.88
N GLY A 35 13.14 -1.47 5.63
CA GLY A 35 13.83 -1.02 4.42
C GLY A 35 12.92 -0.67 3.25
N PHE A 36 11.62 -0.51 3.48
CA PHE A 36 10.70 0.02 2.47
C PHE A 36 10.81 1.55 2.38
N ALA A 37 10.61 2.10 1.17
CA ALA A 37 10.37 3.52 0.98
C ALA A 37 8.86 3.77 1.06
N VAL A 38 8.42 4.57 2.03
CA VAL A 38 6.98 4.77 2.30
C VAL A 38 6.57 6.20 2.02
N GLU A 39 5.63 6.35 1.10
CA GLU A 39 4.84 7.57 0.91
C GLU A 39 3.51 7.41 1.65
N GLU A 40 3.18 8.36 2.52
CA GLU A 40 1.93 8.40 3.27
C GLU A 40 0.99 9.44 2.67
N VAL A 41 -0.27 9.07 2.46
CA VAL A 41 -1.35 9.95 2.04
C VAL A 41 -2.62 9.61 2.81
N ALA A 42 -3.51 10.59 3.01
CA ALA A 42 -4.68 10.40 3.87
C ALA A 42 -5.96 10.07 3.09
N THR A 43 -5.99 10.28 1.77
CA THR A 43 -7.21 10.09 0.96
C THR A 43 -6.96 9.40 -0.38
N GLY A 44 -8.02 8.82 -0.96
CA GLY A 44 -7.96 8.20 -2.28
C GLY A 44 -7.58 9.19 -3.39
N GLU A 45 -7.99 10.44 -3.29
CA GLU A 45 -7.64 11.50 -4.25
C GLU A 45 -6.15 11.85 -4.22
N GLU A 46 -5.56 11.92 -3.02
CA GLU A 46 -4.12 12.13 -2.85
C GLU A 46 -3.33 10.96 -3.43
N ALA A 47 -3.77 9.72 -3.14
CA ALA A 47 -3.19 8.52 -3.70
C ALA A 47 -3.22 8.52 -5.24
N LEU A 48 -4.37 8.84 -5.86
CA LEU A 48 -4.47 8.95 -7.31
C LEU A 48 -3.58 10.04 -7.89
N ARG A 49 -3.48 11.19 -7.23
CA ARG A 49 -2.59 12.27 -7.65
C ARG A 49 -1.13 11.81 -7.62
N HIS A 50 -0.74 11.10 -6.57
CA HIS A 50 0.58 10.50 -6.45
C HIS A 50 0.84 9.47 -7.57
N LEU A 51 -0.09 8.55 -7.82
CA LEU A 51 0.01 7.58 -8.92
C LEU A 51 0.15 8.25 -10.30
N ARG A 52 -0.55 9.37 -10.53
CA ARG A 52 -0.49 10.12 -11.81
C ARG A 52 0.79 10.93 -11.97
N SER A 53 1.51 11.24 -10.89
CA SER A 53 2.75 12.01 -10.94
C SER A 53 3.91 11.27 -11.61
N GLY A 54 3.82 9.94 -11.71
CA GLY A 54 4.91 9.07 -12.18
C GLY A 54 5.93 8.71 -11.10
N ALA A 55 5.69 9.10 -9.85
CA ALA A 55 6.49 8.64 -8.71
C ALA A 55 6.46 7.10 -8.58
N PRO A 56 7.59 6.50 -8.13
CA PRO A 56 7.69 5.05 -7.98
C PRO A 56 6.70 4.57 -6.92
N VAL A 57 5.94 3.54 -7.27
CA VAL A 57 5.04 2.81 -6.36
C VAL A 57 5.02 1.37 -6.83
N ASP A 58 5.48 0.49 -5.97
CA ASP A 58 5.56 -0.95 -6.21
C ASP A 58 4.43 -1.71 -5.54
N ILE A 59 3.75 -1.10 -4.57
CA ILE A 59 2.57 -1.64 -3.88
C ILE A 59 1.75 -0.52 -3.25
N ILE A 60 0.43 -0.69 -3.24
CA ILE A 60 -0.49 0.15 -2.46
C ILE A 60 -0.93 -0.64 -1.23
N PHE A 61 -0.89 -0.01 -0.06
CA PHE A 61 -1.63 -0.46 1.12
C PHE A 61 -2.68 0.59 1.46
N THR A 62 -3.96 0.21 1.49
CA THR A 62 -5.07 1.14 1.65
C THR A 62 -6.12 0.61 2.63
N ASP A 63 -6.66 1.47 3.51
CA ASP A 63 -7.98 1.19 4.08
C ASP A 63 -9.01 1.23 2.94
N VAL A 64 -10.00 0.36 3.02
CA VAL A 64 -11.19 0.38 2.18
C VAL A 64 -12.07 1.59 2.49
N ASN A 65 -12.21 1.98 3.76
CA ASN A 65 -13.19 2.97 4.22
C ASN A 65 -12.61 4.38 4.32
N LEU A 66 -11.90 4.82 3.28
CA LEU A 66 -11.34 6.18 3.26
C LEU A 66 -12.46 7.24 3.19
N PRO A 67 -12.30 8.38 3.87
CA PRO A 67 -13.17 9.53 3.67
C PRO A 67 -12.91 10.18 2.31
N GLY A 68 -13.90 10.89 1.79
CA GLY A 68 -13.80 11.62 0.52
C GLY A 68 -14.75 11.07 -0.56
N ASP A 69 -14.46 11.41 -1.81
CA ASP A 69 -15.21 10.95 -2.96
C ASP A 69 -14.70 9.58 -3.45
N ILE A 70 -13.44 9.23 -3.10
CA ILE A 70 -12.77 8.02 -3.56
C ILE A 70 -12.38 7.16 -2.36
N ASP A 71 -13.07 6.03 -2.21
CA ASP A 71 -12.74 5.02 -1.20
C ASP A 71 -11.58 4.10 -1.66
N GLY A 72 -11.13 3.21 -0.78
CA GLY A 72 -10.01 2.31 -1.10
C GLY A 72 -10.32 1.28 -2.19
N ALA A 73 -11.60 0.92 -2.35
CA ALA A 73 -12.05 0.00 -3.38
C ALA A 73 -11.95 0.66 -4.76
N GLU A 74 -12.53 1.86 -4.89
CA GLU A 74 -12.51 2.67 -6.10
C GLU A 74 -11.08 3.10 -6.46
N LEU A 75 -10.27 3.50 -5.46
CA LEU A 75 -8.85 3.76 -5.65
C LEU A 75 -8.15 2.57 -6.33
N ALA A 76 -8.41 1.35 -5.87
CA ALA A 76 -7.76 0.16 -6.41
C ALA A 76 -8.20 -0.16 -7.85
N GLU A 77 -9.48 0.03 -8.18
CA GLU A 77 -9.96 -0.10 -9.55
C GLU A 77 -9.29 0.92 -10.48
N LEU A 78 -9.21 2.18 -10.06
CA LEU A 78 -8.56 3.25 -10.82
C LEU A 78 -7.05 3.03 -10.94
N ALA A 79 -6.39 2.59 -9.86
CA ALA A 79 -4.98 2.22 -9.86
C ALA A 79 -4.71 1.07 -10.85
N ARG A 80 -5.60 0.08 -10.92
CA ARG A 80 -5.50 -1.05 -11.86
C ARG A 80 -5.62 -0.60 -13.32
N GLN A 81 -6.48 0.39 -13.62
CA GLN A 81 -6.58 0.96 -14.97
C GLN A 81 -5.27 1.64 -15.41
N MET A 82 -4.54 2.24 -14.47
CA MET A 82 -3.26 2.92 -14.74
C MET A 82 -2.07 1.96 -14.71
N ARG A 83 -2.07 0.99 -13.79
CA ARG A 83 -1.01 0.00 -13.57
C ARG A 83 -1.62 -1.40 -13.39
N PRO A 84 -1.81 -2.15 -14.50
CA PRO A 84 -2.49 -3.45 -14.50
C PRO A 84 -1.91 -4.52 -13.57
N ASP A 85 -0.64 -4.43 -13.18
CA ASP A 85 0.04 -5.41 -12.32
C ASP A 85 0.44 -4.88 -10.94
N LEU A 86 0.05 -3.65 -10.57
CA LEU A 86 0.36 -3.08 -9.25
C LEU A 86 -0.27 -3.92 -8.13
N PRO A 87 0.50 -4.52 -7.21
CA PRO A 87 -0.04 -5.21 -6.04
C PRO A 87 -0.80 -4.24 -5.13
N ILE A 88 -1.89 -4.73 -4.53
CA ILE A 88 -2.74 -3.95 -3.60
C ILE A 88 -3.05 -4.77 -2.36
N LEU A 89 -2.72 -4.25 -1.18
CA LEU A 89 -3.16 -4.78 0.10
C LEU A 89 -4.29 -3.90 0.64
N TYR A 90 -5.43 -4.51 0.92
CA TYR A 90 -6.58 -3.82 1.52
C TYR A 90 -6.63 -4.06 3.03
N ALA A 91 -6.98 -3.04 3.81
CA ALA A 91 -7.42 -3.16 5.19
C ALA A 91 -8.93 -2.88 5.31
N SER A 92 -9.67 -3.68 6.08
CA SER A 92 -11.05 -3.33 6.47
C SER A 92 -11.49 -4.05 7.73
N GLY A 93 -12.35 -3.41 8.52
CA GLY A 93 -13.07 -4.08 9.62
C GLY A 93 -14.26 -4.93 9.18
N ARG A 94 -14.69 -4.84 7.91
CA ARG A 94 -15.94 -5.43 7.40
C ARG A 94 -15.70 -6.43 6.26
N TYR A 95 -14.91 -7.47 6.54
CA TYR A 95 -14.52 -8.48 5.54
C TYR A 95 -15.71 -9.08 4.77
N ALA A 96 -16.85 -9.33 5.44
CA ALA A 96 -18.02 -9.93 4.80
C ALA A 96 -18.70 -9.03 3.75
N GLU A 97 -18.59 -7.71 3.89
CA GLU A 97 -19.17 -6.72 2.97
C GLU A 97 -18.25 -6.49 1.76
N PHE A 98 -16.94 -6.49 1.98
CA PHE A 98 -15.96 -6.31 0.91
C PHE A 98 -15.74 -7.57 0.07
N GLY A 99 -15.65 -8.74 0.73
CA GLY A 99 -15.61 -10.07 0.12
C GLY A 99 -14.64 -10.22 -1.06
N LEU A 100 -14.91 -11.22 -1.91
CA LEU A 100 -14.13 -11.46 -3.14
C LEU A 100 -14.55 -10.56 -4.31
N LYS A 101 -15.65 -9.82 -4.19
CA LYS A 101 -16.20 -9.01 -5.29
C LYS A 101 -15.58 -7.63 -5.40
N GLY A 102 -15.09 -7.06 -4.29
CA GLY A 102 -14.42 -5.74 -4.26
C GLY A 102 -12.91 -5.81 -4.50
N MET A 103 -12.33 -7.00 -4.68
CA MET A 103 -10.88 -7.18 -4.83
C MET A 103 -10.48 -7.23 -6.31
N VAL A 104 -9.55 -6.37 -6.71
CA VAL A 104 -8.88 -6.49 -8.02
C VAL A 104 -7.91 -7.68 -8.03
N THR A 105 -7.47 -8.11 -9.21
CA THR A 105 -6.41 -9.14 -9.32
C THR A 105 -5.13 -8.73 -8.58
N ARG A 106 -4.28 -9.70 -8.22
CA ARG A 106 -3.00 -9.47 -7.52
C ARG A 106 -3.16 -8.61 -6.24
N SER A 107 -4.25 -8.82 -5.51
CA SER A 107 -4.50 -8.18 -4.23
C SER A 107 -4.60 -9.19 -3.09
N LEU A 108 -4.33 -8.72 -1.88
CA LEU A 108 -4.58 -9.42 -0.64
C LEU A 108 -5.39 -8.52 0.30
N PHE A 109 -5.86 -9.10 1.38
CA PHE A 109 -6.66 -8.43 2.38
C PHE A 109 -6.11 -8.73 3.78
N VAL A 110 -6.12 -7.72 4.66
CA VAL A 110 -5.84 -7.83 6.09
C VAL A 110 -7.05 -7.33 6.90
N PRO A 111 -7.66 -8.14 7.78
CA PRO A 111 -8.78 -7.69 8.60
C PRO A 111 -8.33 -6.72 9.70
N LYS A 112 -9.09 -5.64 9.92
CA LYS A 112 -8.95 -4.83 11.15
C LYS A 112 -9.62 -5.59 12.34
N PRO A 113 -9.01 -5.59 13.55
CA PRO A 113 -7.73 -4.98 13.88
C PRO A 113 -6.55 -5.83 13.38
N TYR A 114 -5.51 -5.15 12.89
CA TYR A 114 -4.24 -5.75 12.46
C TYR A 114 -3.08 -5.17 13.27
N SER A 115 -1.92 -5.84 13.22
CA SER A 115 -0.67 -5.26 13.70
C SER A 115 0.16 -4.69 12.54
N PRO A 116 0.94 -3.61 12.73
CA PRO A 116 1.89 -3.13 11.71
C PRO A 116 2.79 -4.24 11.18
N ALA A 117 3.30 -5.10 12.07
CA ALA A 117 4.16 -6.21 11.70
C ALA A 117 3.50 -7.23 10.74
N GLU A 118 2.19 -7.47 10.89
CA GLU A 118 1.40 -8.33 10.00
C GLU A 118 1.27 -7.72 8.60
N VAL A 119 0.97 -6.41 8.53
CA VAL A 119 0.90 -5.65 7.27
C VAL A 119 2.23 -5.76 6.51
N CYS A 120 3.34 -5.50 7.19
CA CYS A 120 4.66 -5.57 6.56
C CYS A 120 4.99 -6.98 6.04
N THR A 121 4.67 -8.03 6.79
CA THR A 121 4.87 -9.42 6.31
C THR A 121 4.02 -9.75 5.09
N LEU A 122 2.81 -9.20 4.98
CA LEU A 122 1.99 -9.37 3.77
C LEU A 122 2.59 -8.61 2.59
N ILE A 123 3.03 -7.36 2.81
CA ILE A 123 3.70 -6.54 1.79
C ILE A 123 4.97 -7.23 1.30
N GLU A 124 5.85 -7.70 2.17
CA GLU A 124 7.05 -8.47 1.81
C GLU A 124 6.73 -9.67 0.91
N ARG A 125 5.68 -10.43 1.24
CA ARG A 125 5.26 -11.60 0.44
C ARG A 125 4.75 -11.21 -0.94
N MET A 126 4.11 -10.05 -1.07
CA MET A 126 3.61 -9.53 -2.33
C MET A 126 4.73 -8.91 -3.19
N SER A 127 5.73 -8.31 -2.55
CA SER A 127 6.90 -7.69 -3.18
C SER A 127 7.95 -8.72 -3.61
N ALA A 128 8.14 -9.83 -2.87
CA ALA A 128 9.08 -10.90 -3.21
C ALA A 128 8.68 -11.75 -4.45
N ARG A 129 7.57 -11.40 -5.12
CA ARG A 129 7.05 -12.03 -6.34
C ARG A 129 7.04 -11.07 -7.55
N LEU A 130 7.89 -10.05 -7.51
CA LEU A 130 8.24 -9.19 -8.64
C LEU A 130 9.63 -9.61 -9.16
#